data_AF-A0A836GMN3-F1
#
_entry.id   AF-A0A836GMN3-F1
#
_cell.length_a   1.000
_cell.length_b   1.000
_cell.length_c   1.000
_cell.angle_alpha   90.00
_cell.angle_beta   90.00
_cell.angle_gamma   90.00
#
_symmetry.space_group_name_H-M   'P 1'
#
loop_
_entity.id
_entity.type
_entity.pdbx_description
1 polymer ?
#
loop_
_entity_poly.entity_id
_entity_poly.type
_entity_poly.pdbx_seq_one_letter_code
_entity_poly.pdbx_strand_id
1 'polypeptide(L)'
;MYSRLLSNLCERFLYRVSNSVRYSNIKTLSHVANKNEEKQKVEIVSTKFPDYEVIYMFPFVKQACGLNVVKYRFTIFAGVATPVIIGLHLANFLPFDITSTSIAVGVLTTMWLHIFGFLCNNLIGCVYLKLDEKKVILSYIDYWGKRIDLKVFFNEIYPMSDNSISITDPLYKKIILTSQTEILKINMKFGRIIDVDKFRCILGMA
;
A
#
# COMPACT_ATOMS: atom_id res chain seq x y z
N MET A 1 0.52 19.53 -29.37
CA MET A 1 1.86 19.17 -28.81
C MET A 1 1.81 18.82 -27.31
N TYR A 2 1.00 19.51 -26.50
CA TYR A 2 0.84 19.25 -25.05
C TYR A 2 0.26 17.86 -24.69
N SER A 3 -0.72 17.34 -25.43
CA SER A 3 -1.34 16.03 -25.18
C SER A 3 -0.32 14.86 -25.21
N ARG A 4 0.65 14.91 -26.14
CA ARG A 4 1.71 13.91 -26.26
C ARG A 4 2.71 13.96 -25.09
N LEU A 5 3.01 15.15 -24.58
CA LEU A 5 3.86 15.33 -23.40
C LEU A 5 3.17 14.85 -22.12
N LEU A 6 1.88 15.13 -21.97
CA LEU A 6 1.07 14.66 -20.83
C LEU A 6 0.97 13.12 -20.84
N SER A 7 0.75 12.52 -22.02
CA SER A 7 0.73 11.06 -22.17
C SER A 7 2.07 10.43 -21.81
N ASN A 8 3.18 10.98 -22.32
CA ASN A 8 4.53 10.49 -21.99
C ASN A 8 4.90 10.66 -20.52
N LEU A 9 4.43 11.73 -19.86
CA LEU A 9 4.55 11.90 -18.41
C LEU A 9 3.71 10.85 -17.68
N CYS A 10 2.47 10.62 -18.09
CA CYS A 10 1.58 9.61 -17.50
C CYS A 10 2.18 8.19 -17.64
N GLU A 11 2.69 7.84 -18.82
CA GLU A 11 3.37 6.56 -19.06
C GLU A 11 4.67 6.45 -18.25
N ARG A 12 5.50 7.50 -18.17
CA ARG A 12 6.69 7.50 -17.29
C ARG A 12 6.32 7.42 -15.81
N PHE A 13 5.18 7.99 -15.40
CA PHE A 13 4.62 7.87 -14.06
C PHE A 13 4.23 6.43 -13.76
N LEU A 14 3.46 5.79 -14.64
CA LEU A 14 3.06 4.39 -14.54
C LEU A 14 4.27 3.46 -14.56
N TYR A 15 5.25 3.73 -15.42
CA TYR A 15 6.47 2.92 -15.55
C TYR A 15 7.38 3.01 -14.31
N ARG A 16 7.56 4.20 -13.73
CA ARG A 16 8.35 4.37 -12.49
C ARG A 16 7.65 3.80 -11.26
N VAL A 17 6.33 3.95 -11.16
CA VAL A 17 5.53 3.27 -10.10
C VAL A 17 5.64 1.75 -10.25
N SER A 18 5.63 1.23 -11.49
CA SER A 18 5.82 -0.20 -11.75
C SER A 18 7.22 -0.69 -11.34
N ASN A 19 8.28 0.08 -11.59
CA ASN A 19 9.66 -0.30 -11.26
C ASN A 19 10.01 -0.22 -9.76
N SER A 20 9.47 0.75 -9.00
CA SER A 20 9.64 0.77 -7.54
C SER A 20 8.82 -0.32 -6.84
N VAL A 21 7.84 -0.89 -7.54
CA VAL A 21 6.91 -1.94 -7.08
C VAL A 21 7.21 -3.27 -7.80
N ARG A 22 8.49 -3.53 -8.09
CA ARG A 22 8.93 -4.82 -8.62
C ARG A 22 8.88 -5.88 -7.50
N TYR A 23 7.67 -6.36 -7.22
CA TYR A 23 7.50 -7.74 -6.79
C TYR A 23 7.74 -8.58 -8.04
N SER A 24 8.80 -9.38 -8.02
CA SER A 24 9.09 -10.38 -9.03
C SER A 24 7.85 -11.23 -9.27
N ASN A 25 7.53 -11.39 -10.56
CA ASN A 25 6.44 -12.18 -11.11
C ASN A 25 6.15 -13.43 -10.28
N ILE A 26 5.02 -13.43 -9.56
CA ILE A 26 4.30 -14.67 -9.29
C ILE A 26 3.17 -14.64 -10.30
N LYS A 27 3.23 -15.56 -11.26
CA LYS A 27 2.21 -15.72 -12.30
C LYS A 27 0.86 -15.83 -11.59
N THR A 28 0.00 -14.82 -11.73
CA THR A 28 -1.42 -14.99 -11.49
C THR A 28 -1.91 -15.96 -12.56
N LEU A 29 -1.87 -17.27 -12.26
CA LEU A 29 -2.53 -18.24 -13.10
C LEU A 29 -4.02 -18.00 -12.88
N SER A 30 -4.62 -17.24 -13.79
CA SER A 30 -6.07 -17.12 -13.92
C SER A 30 -6.61 -18.53 -14.12
N HIS A 31 -7.33 -19.00 -13.11
CA HIS A 31 -7.97 -20.30 -13.07
C HIS A 31 -9.07 -20.32 -14.15
N VAL A 32 -8.75 -20.83 -15.34
CA VAL A 32 -9.74 -21.50 -16.18
C VAL A 32 -10.21 -22.69 -15.34
N ALA A 33 -11.48 -22.68 -14.99
CA ALA A 33 -12.12 -23.74 -14.23
C ALA A 33 -11.97 -25.05 -14.99
N ASN A 34 -11.18 -25.98 -14.46
CA ASN A 34 -11.47 -27.38 -14.67
C ASN A 34 -11.57 -28.08 -13.31
N LYS A 35 -12.67 -28.81 -13.19
CA LYS A 35 -13.11 -29.53 -12.00
C LYS A 35 -12.20 -30.75 -11.82
N ASN A 36 -11.98 -31.07 -10.55
CA ASN A 36 -11.53 -32.33 -9.97
C ASN A 36 -10.03 -32.46 -9.63
N GLU A 37 -9.87 -32.78 -8.34
CA GLU A 37 -8.84 -33.58 -7.70
C GLU A 37 -7.55 -32.91 -7.16
N GLU A 38 -7.44 -33.10 -5.84
CA GLU A 38 -6.28 -33.05 -4.94
C GLU A 38 -5.66 -31.70 -4.54
N LYS A 39 -5.64 -31.50 -3.21
CA LYS A 39 -4.91 -30.48 -2.45
C LYS A 39 -3.42 -30.56 -2.79
N GLN A 40 -2.99 -29.95 -3.89
CA GLN A 40 -1.59 -29.55 -4.02
C GLN A 40 -1.45 -28.17 -3.36
N LYS A 41 -1.08 -28.20 -2.07
CA LYS A 41 -0.67 -27.01 -1.31
C LYS A 41 0.65 -26.53 -1.92
N VAL A 42 0.57 -25.75 -3.01
CA VAL A 42 1.74 -25.15 -3.63
C VAL A 42 2.28 -24.14 -2.61
N GLU A 43 3.37 -24.49 -1.93
CA GLU A 43 4.20 -23.55 -1.20
C GLU A 43 4.64 -22.49 -2.20
N ILE A 44 3.98 -21.32 -2.15
CA ILE A 44 4.37 -20.18 -2.96
C ILE A 44 5.64 -19.64 -2.30
N VAL A 45 6.78 -20.18 -2.71
CA VAL A 45 8.09 -19.70 -2.30
C VAL A 45 8.27 -18.28 -2.81
N SER A 46 8.57 -17.36 -1.88
CA SER A 46 8.82 -15.98 -2.23
C SER A 46 10.11 -15.87 -3.02
N THR A 47 10.03 -15.37 -4.26
CA THR A 47 11.20 -15.07 -5.09
C THR A 47 12.15 -14.03 -4.46
N LYS A 48 11.67 -13.23 -3.49
CA LYS A 48 12.49 -12.25 -2.75
C LYS A 48 13.10 -12.85 -1.46
N PHE A 49 12.43 -13.82 -0.87
CA PHE A 49 12.81 -14.48 0.36
C PHE A 49 12.64 -15.99 0.17
N PRO A 50 13.59 -16.68 -0.50
CA PRO A 50 13.41 -18.07 -0.91
C PRO A 50 13.16 -19.03 0.26
N ASP A 51 13.64 -18.68 1.46
CA ASP A 51 13.44 -19.48 2.68
C ASP A 51 12.12 -19.18 3.41
N TYR A 52 11.27 -18.32 2.83
CA TYR A 52 10.02 -17.90 3.45
C TYR A 52 8.82 -18.23 2.57
N GLU A 53 7.81 -18.81 3.21
CA GLU A 53 6.53 -19.13 2.63
C GLU A 53 5.59 -17.93 2.68
N VAL A 54 4.85 -17.66 1.61
CA VAL A 54 3.84 -16.59 1.59
C VAL A 54 2.53 -17.11 2.17
N ILE A 55 2.06 -16.52 3.26
CA ILE A 55 0.79 -16.92 3.90
C ILE A 55 -0.38 -15.99 3.59
N TYR A 56 -0.09 -14.73 3.24
CA TYR A 56 -1.09 -13.73 2.89
C TYR A 56 -0.58 -12.77 1.82
N MET A 57 -1.47 -12.39 0.91
CA MET A 57 -1.20 -11.39 -0.12
C MET A 57 -2.41 -10.49 -0.37
N PHE A 58 -2.18 -9.19 -0.45
CA PHE A 58 -3.16 -8.20 -0.84
C PHE A 58 -2.98 -7.82 -2.33
N PRO A 59 -3.89 -8.19 -3.24
CA PRO A 59 -3.73 -7.97 -4.67
C PRO A 59 -3.75 -6.48 -5.06
N PHE A 60 -4.47 -5.63 -4.32
CA PHE A 60 -4.57 -4.20 -4.58
C PHE A 60 -3.44 -3.37 -3.95
N VAL A 61 -2.41 -4.01 -3.40
CA VAL A 61 -1.23 -3.35 -2.82
C VAL A 61 -0.57 -2.39 -3.82
N LYS A 62 -0.55 -2.74 -5.10
CA LYS A 62 0.04 -1.90 -6.15
C LYS A 62 -0.74 -0.60 -6.35
N GLN A 63 -2.07 -0.67 -6.26
CA GLN A 63 -2.93 0.50 -6.39
C GLN A 63 -2.79 1.42 -5.18
N ALA A 64 -2.76 0.85 -3.97
CA ALA A 64 -2.51 1.61 -2.73
C ALA A 64 -1.15 2.32 -2.76
N CYS A 65 -0.10 1.63 -3.22
CA CYS A 65 1.22 2.23 -3.40
C CYS A 65 1.19 3.36 -4.45
N GLY A 66 0.59 3.10 -5.61
CA GLY A 66 0.46 4.10 -6.68
C GLY A 66 -0.25 5.37 -6.19
N LEU A 67 -1.33 5.22 -5.43
CA LEU A 67 -2.04 6.35 -4.83
C LEU A 67 -1.15 7.16 -3.88
N ASN A 68 -0.41 6.51 -2.98
CA ASN A 68 0.50 7.20 -2.06
C ASN A 68 1.64 7.92 -2.78
N VAL A 69 2.16 7.34 -3.87
CA VAL A 69 3.18 7.99 -4.72
C VAL A 69 2.61 9.20 -5.46
N VAL A 70 1.38 9.10 -6.00
CA VAL A 70 0.69 10.22 -6.65
C VAL A 70 0.45 11.35 -5.65
N LYS A 71 -0.09 11.01 -4.46
CA LYS A 71 -0.24 11.95 -3.34
C LYS A 71 1.08 12.68 -3.07
N TYR A 72 2.16 11.94 -2.81
CA TYR A 72 3.47 12.54 -2.50
C TYR A 72 3.96 13.51 -3.58
N ARG A 73 3.91 13.09 -4.84
CA ARG A 73 4.37 13.93 -5.97
C ARG A 73 3.49 15.15 -6.16
N PHE A 74 2.18 15.01 -6.02
CA PHE A 74 1.25 16.12 -6.11
C PHE A 74 1.45 17.11 -4.96
N THR A 75 1.71 16.64 -3.73
CA THR A 75 2.03 17.50 -2.59
C THR A 75 3.31 18.31 -2.84
N ILE A 76 4.36 17.69 -3.38
CA ILE A 76 5.59 18.42 -3.77
C ILE A 76 5.27 19.46 -4.86
N PHE A 77 4.55 19.05 -5.90
CA PHE A 77 4.19 19.94 -7.00
C PHE A 77 3.38 21.14 -6.51
N ALA A 78 2.35 20.92 -5.68
CA ALA A 78 1.55 21.98 -5.10
C ALA A 78 2.39 22.89 -4.19
N GLY A 79 3.31 22.33 -3.41
CA GLY A 79 4.23 23.09 -2.55
C GLY A 79 5.18 24.00 -3.32
N VAL A 80 5.61 23.62 -4.53
CA VAL A 80 6.44 24.43 -5.41
C VAL A 80 5.60 25.40 -6.25
N ALA A 81 4.46 24.96 -6.78
CA ALA A 81 3.62 25.77 -7.65
C ALA A 81 2.98 26.96 -6.90
N THR A 82 2.56 26.75 -5.64
CA THR A 82 1.91 27.79 -4.83
C THR A 82 2.75 29.07 -4.70
N PRO A 83 4.01 29.05 -4.24
CA PRO A 83 4.84 30.25 -4.15
C PRO A 83 5.12 30.87 -5.53
N VAL A 84 5.22 30.06 -6.59
CA VAL A 84 5.40 30.58 -7.96
C VAL A 84 4.18 31.38 -8.41
N ILE A 85 2.97 30.86 -8.18
CA ILE A 85 1.72 31.55 -8.52
C ILE A 85 1.58 32.85 -7.72
N ILE A 86 1.91 32.82 -6.42
CA ILE A 86 1.91 34.01 -5.56
C ILE A 86 2.92 35.05 -6.08
N GLY A 87 4.14 34.63 -6.40
CA GLY A 87 5.16 35.53 -6.96
C GLY A 87 4.73 36.16 -8.29
N LEU A 88 4.06 35.38 -9.14
CA LEU A 88 3.54 35.85 -10.42
C LEU A 88 2.39 36.86 -10.26
N HIS A 89 1.56 36.69 -9.22
CA HIS A 89 0.55 37.67 -8.84
C HIS A 89 1.19 38.98 -8.33
N LEU A 90 2.20 38.89 -7.45
CA LEU A 90 2.91 40.08 -6.94
C LEU A 90 3.63 40.87 -8.04
N ALA A 91 4.07 40.19 -9.09
CA ALA A 91 4.64 40.80 -10.29
C ALA A 91 3.58 41.34 -11.28
N ASN A 92 2.29 41.33 -10.90
CA ASN A 92 1.14 41.79 -11.70
C ASN A 92 0.92 41.04 -13.03
N PHE A 93 1.50 39.85 -13.20
CA PHE A 93 1.27 39.01 -14.38
C PHE A 93 -0.04 38.21 -14.29
N LEU A 94 -0.51 37.90 -13.08
CA LEU A 94 -1.75 37.16 -12.84
C LEU A 94 -2.75 37.99 -12.02
N PRO A 95 -4.04 38.01 -12.41
CA PRO A 95 -5.09 38.62 -11.61
C PRO A 95 -5.35 37.82 -10.33
N PHE A 96 -5.92 38.49 -9.34
CA PHE A 96 -6.22 37.91 -8.02
C PHE A 96 -7.16 36.70 -8.11
N ASP A 97 -8.21 36.77 -8.94
CA ASP A 97 -9.21 35.71 -9.07
C ASP A 97 -8.59 34.38 -9.53
N ILE A 98 -7.71 34.43 -10.54
CA ILE A 98 -7.01 33.24 -11.06
C ILE A 98 -6.05 32.68 -10.01
N THR A 99 -5.36 33.55 -9.29
CA THR A 99 -4.40 33.17 -8.24
C THR A 99 -5.11 32.46 -7.09
N SER A 100 -6.17 33.08 -6.56
CA SER A 100 -6.95 32.57 -5.43
C SER A 100 -7.61 31.23 -5.77
N THR A 101 -8.26 31.13 -6.93
CA THR A 101 -8.90 29.89 -7.38
C THR A 101 -7.89 28.76 -7.59
N SER A 102 -6.73 29.05 -8.19
CA SER A 102 -5.69 28.04 -8.41
C SER A 102 -5.13 27.49 -7.10
N ILE A 103 -4.87 28.37 -6.12
CA ILE A 103 -4.39 27.97 -4.79
C ILE A 103 -5.47 27.15 -4.07
N ALA A 104 -6.73 27.59 -4.08
CA ALA A 104 -7.84 26.88 -3.44
C ALA A 104 -8.00 25.45 -4.00
N VAL A 105 -7.98 25.30 -5.33
CA VAL A 105 -8.03 23.98 -5.98
C VAL A 105 -6.83 23.12 -5.60
N GLY A 106 -5.62 23.69 -5.56
CA GLY A 106 -4.42 23.00 -5.12
C GLY A 106 -4.54 22.48 -3.68
N VAL A 107 -5.02 23.31 -2.75
CA VAL A 107 -5.22 22.95 -1.34
C VAL A 107 -6.29 21.87 -1.20
N LEU A 108 -7.44 22.03 -1.85
CA LEU A 108 -8.52 21.04 -1.77
C LEU A 108 -8.09 19.68 -2.35
N THR A 109 -7.38 19.69 -3.47
CA THR A 109 -6.91 18.45 -4.11
C THR A 109 -5.84 17.77 -3.27
N THR A 110 -4.90 18.51 -2.69
CA THR A 110 -3.90 17.93 -1.76
C THR A 110 -4.59 17.35 -0.52
N MET A 111 -5.51 18.09 0.10
CA MET A 111 -6.29 17.62 1.26
C MET A 111 -7.02 16.31 0.95
N TRP A 112 -7.72 16.24 -0.19
CA TRP A 112 -8.42 15.03 -0.62
C TRP A 112 -7.47 13.83 -0.79
N LEU A 113 -6.33 14.03 -1.44
CA LEU A 113 -5.32 12.98 -1.62
C LEU A 113 -4.74 12.50 -0.28
N HIS A 114 -4.57 13.40 0.70
CA HIS A 114 -4.11 13.05 2.04
C HIS A 114 -5.13 12.23 2.82
N ILE A 115 -6.42 12.57 2.74
CA ILE A 115 -7.50 11.78 3.34
C ILE A 115 -7.54 10.37 2.74
N PHE A 116 -7.50 10.27 1.41
CA PHE A 116 -7.53 8.97 0.74
C PHE A 116 -6.26 8.14 1.03
N GLY A 117 -5.09 8.79 1.03
CA GLY A 117 -3.82 8.15 1.35
C GLY A 117 -3.73 7.66 2.79
N PHE A 118 -4.45 8.27 3.74
CA PHE A 118 -4.51 7.80 5.13
C PHE A 118 -5.11 6.40 5.26
N LEU A 119 -6.11 6.08 4.42
CA LEU A 119 -6.71 4.74 4.37
C LEU A 119 -5.73 3.70 3.82
N CYS A 120 -4.88 4.10 2.87
CA CYS A 120 -3.87 3.25 2.25
C CYS A 120 -2.54 3.18 3.02
N ASN A 121 -2.38 3.98 4.08
CA ASN A 121 -1.17 4.01 4.89
C ASN A 121 -1.06 2.81 5.84
N ASN A 122 0.18 2.35 6.09
CA ASN A 122 0.53 1.21 6.93
C ASN A 122 -0.18 -0.09 6.52
N LEU A 123 -0.55 -0.19 5.24
CA LEU A 123 -1.30 -1.32 4.72
C LEU A 123 -0.34 -2.47 4.38
N ILE A 124 -0.58 -3.63 5.00
CA ILE A 124 0.16 -4.86 4.78
C ILE A 124 -0.20 -5.42 3.41
N GLY A 125 0.82 -5.52 2.57
CA GLY A 125 0.73 -6.08 1.23
C GLY A 125 0.95 -7.58 1.22
N CYS A 126 1.95 -8.06 1.95
CA CYS A 126 2.32 -9.48 1.99
C CYS A 126 2.79 -9.87 3.38
N VAL A 127 2.50 -11.09 3.77
CA VAL A 127 3.04 -11.71 4.99
C VAL A 127 3.80 -12.96 4.61
N TYR A 128 5.05 -13.02 5.06
CA TYR A 128 5.94 -14.14 4.85
C TYR A 128 6.24 -14.83 6.16
N LEU A 129 6.34 -16.15 6.12
CA LEU A 129 6.54 -17.00 7.27
C LEU A 129 7.78 -17.87 7.09
N LYS A 130 8.60 -17.96 8.15
CA LYS A 130 9.61 -19.01 8.29
C LYS A 130 9.31 -19.79 9.54
N LEU A 131 8.81 -21.02 9.37
CA LEU A 131 8.40 -21.90 10.47
C LEU A 131 9.57 -22.29 11.36
N ASP A 132 10.73 -22.59 10.76
CA ASP A 132 11.91 -23.10 11.47
C ASP A 132 12.42 -22.13 12.53
N GLU A 133 12.38 -20.83 12.25
CA GLU A 133 12.96 -19.80 13.11
C GLU A 133 11.91 -19.03 13.92
N LYS A 134 10.62 -19.36 13.78
CA LYS A 134 9.50 -18.57 14.31
C LYS A 134 9.66 -17.08 13.99
N LYS A 135 9.96 -16.77 12.72
CA LYS A 135 10.05 -15.40 12.21
C LYS A 135 8.99 -15.11 11.16
N VAL A 136 8.42 -13.92 11.22
CA VAL A 136 7.43 -13.39 10.28
C VAL A 136 8.00 -12.13 9.64
N ILE A 137 7.82 -11.97 8.33
CA ILE A 137 8.10 -10.71 7.65
C ILE A 137 6.78 -10.09 7.21
N LEU A 138 6.49 -8.92 7.76
CA LEU A 138 5.35 -8.09 7.38
C LEU A 138 5.82 -7.05 6.38
N SER A 139 5.43 -7.21 5.12
CA SER A 139 5.68 -6.22 4.08
C SER A 139 4.50 -5.27 3.98
N TYR A 140 4.71 -4.00 4.36
CA TYR A 140 3.68 -2.96 4.33
C TYR A 140 4.12 -1.75 3.51
N ILE A 141 3.16 -0.89 3.19
CA ILE A 141 3.41 0.38 2.50
C ILE A 141 3.38 1.51 3.52
N ASP A 142 4.39 2.36 3.50
CA ASP A 142 4.46 3.57 4.32
C ASP A 142 3.58 4.70 3.78
N TYR A 143 3.58 5.82 4.50
CA TYR A 143 2.75 6.97 4.15
C TYR A 143 3.11 7.58 2.80
N TRP A 144 4.36 7.48 2.37
CA TRP A 144 4.85 8.05 1.12
C TRP A 144 4.79 7.08 -0.07
N GLY A 145 4.34 5.83 0.17
CA GLY A 145 4.20 4.80 -0.85
C GLY A 145 5.43 3.89 -0.99
N LYS A 146 6.42 4.00 -0.11
CA LYS A 146 7.57 3.08 -0.06
C LYS A 146 7.16 1.78 0.63
N ARG A 147 7.64 0.66 0.11
CA ARG A 147 7.52 -0.65 0.76
C ARG A 147 8.55 -0.76 1.89
N ILE A 148 8.09 -1.15 3.08
CA ILE A 148 8.91 -1.48 4.23
C ILE A 148 8.70 -2.95 4.57
N ASP A 149 9.79 -3.67 4.82
CA ASP A 149 9.78 -5.09 5.19
C ASP A 149 10.20 -5.21 6.66
N LEU A 150 9.23 -5.44 7.54
CA LEU A 150 9.46 -5.56 8.99
C LEU A 150 9.60 -7.03 9.37
N LYS A 151 10.75 -7.40 9.96
CA LYS A 151 11.02 -8.76 10.46
C LYS A 151 10.71 -8.81 11.95
N VAL A 152 9.77 -9.64 12.35
CA VAL A 152 9.29 -9.76 13.73
C VAL A 152 9.18 -11.22 14.14
N PHE A 153 9.27 -11.48 15.44
CA PHE A 153 9.00 -12.80 16.00
C PHE A 153 7.50 -12.99 16.22
N PHE A 154 7.03 -14.24 16.21
CA PHE A 154 5.59 -14.54 16.38
C PHE A 154 5.06 -14.00 17.71
N ASN A 155 5.85 -14.09 18.79
CA ASN A 155 5.46 -13.65 20.13
C ASN A 155 5.32 -12.13 20.26
N GLU A 156 5.82 -11.36 19.29
CA GLU A 156 5.68 -9.89 19.30
C GLU A 156 4.37 -9.43 18.66
N ILE A 157 3.63 -10.33 17.99
CA ILE A 157 2.40 -9.98 17.30
C ILE A 157 1.24 -10.19 18.27
N TYR A 158 0.48 -9.13 18.53
CA TYR A 158 -0.72 -9.24 19.34
C TYR A 158 -1.85 -9.93 18.54
N PRO A 159 -2.53 -10.93 19.13
CA PRO A 159 -3.60 -11.64 18.44
C PRO A 159 -4.75 -10.69 18.09
N MET A 160 -5.29 -10.82 16.88
CA MET A 160 -6.36 -9.96 16.39
C MET A 160 -7.68 -10.13 17.12
N SER A 161 -7.89 -11.27 17.78
CA SER A 161 -9.06 -11.53 18.63
C SER A 161 -9.18 -10.52 19.77
N ASP A 162 -8.05 -10.03 20.23
CA ASP A 162 -7.96 -9.22 21.44
C ASP A 162 -8.02 -7.72 21.13
N ASN A 163 -8.09 -7.37 19.83
CA ASN A 163 -8.27 -6.00 19.39
C ASN A 163 -9.71 -5.55 19.63
N SER A 164 -9.87 -4.31 20.12
CA SER A 164 -11.19 -3.70 20.25
C SER A 164 -11.84 -3.48 18.88
N ILE A 165 -13.15 -3.77 18.82
CA ILE A 165 -13.95 -3.61 17.61
C ILE A 165 -13.96 -2.12 17.24
N SER A 166 -13.55 -1.80 16.01
CA SER A 166 -13.50 -0.45 15.48
C SER A 166 -14.43 -0.29 14.29
N ILE A 167 -14.91 0.93 14.07
CA ILE A 167 -15.76 1.29 12.91
C ILE A 167 -15.02 1.02 11.58
N THR A 168 -13.69 0.99 11.60
CA THR A 168 -12.85 0.72 10.42
C THR A 168 -12.63 -0.77 10.15
N ASP A 169 -13.05 -1.66 11.05
CA ASP A 169 -12.86 -3.11 10.93
C ASP A 169 -13.44 -3.73 9.65
N PRO A 170 -14.58 -3.25 9.09
CA PRO A 170 -15.08 -3.73 7.81
C PRO A 170 -14.12 -3.46 6.63
N LEU A 171 -13.23 -2.47 6.76
CA LEU A 171 -12.25 -2.11 5.73
C LEU A 171 -10.88 -2.76 5.97
N TYR A 172 -10.40 -2.72 7.22
CA TYR A 172 -9.12 -3.30 7.60
C TYR A 172 -9.11 -3.69 9.08
N LYS A 173 -8.44 -4.78 9.41
CA LYS A 173 -8.07 -5.11 10.79
C LYS A 173 -6.73 -4.47 11.15
N LYS A 174 -6.57 -4.11 12.41
CA LYS A 174 -5.32 -3.58 12.94
C LYS A 174 -4.42 -4.73 13.39
N ILE A 175 -3.12 -4.61 13.17
CA ILE A 175 -2.09 -5.47 13.74
C ILE A 175 -1.23 -4.57 14.61
N ILE A 176 -1.16 -4.93 15.88
CA ILE A 176 -0.36 -4.23 16.89
C ILE A 176 0.81 -5.14 17.21
N LEU A 177 2.00 -4.55 17.25
CA LEU A 177 3.22 -5.25 17.58
C LEU A 177 3.74 -4.73 18.91
N THR A 178 4.28 -5.60 19.75
CA THR A 178 4.86 -5.21 21.04
C THR A 178 6.13 -4.37 20.84
N SER A 179 6.89 -4.64 19.77
CA SER A 179 8.15 -3.95 19.47
C SER A 179 7.99 -2.60 18.76
N GLN A 180 6.82 -2.31 18.18
CA GLN A 180 6.57 -1.07 17.44
C GLN A 180 5.30 -0.36 17.89
N THR A 181 5.38 0.96 17.97
CA THR A 181 4.22 1.83 18.23
C THR A 181 3.34 2.03 16.98
N GLU A 182 3.83 1.65 15.80
CA GLU A 182 3.07 1.77 14.56
C GLU A 182 1.99 0.69 14.46
N ILE A 183 0.76 1.12 14.26
CA ILE A 183 -0.37 0.22 13.99
C ILE A 183 -0.37 -0.10 12.49
N LEU A 184 -0.20 -1.38 12.18
CA LEU A 184 -0.29 -1.88 10.81
C LEU A 184 -1.74 -2.25 10.49
N LYS A 185 -2.11 -2.15 9.22
CA LYS A 185 -3.47 -2.43 8.73
C LYS A 185 -3.42 -3.62 7.79
N ILE A 186 -4.32 -4.58 7.95
CA ILE A 186 -4.45 -5.71 7.03
C ILE A 186 -5.88 -5.78 6.50
N ASN A 187 -6.01 -6.02 5.19
CA ASN A 187 -7.31 -6.14 4.58
C ASN A 187 -7.72 -7.61 4.45
N MET A 188 -8.67 -8.04 5.27
CA MET A 188 -9.12 -9.43 5.27
C MET A 188 -10.13 -9.73 4.17
N LYS A 189 -10.93 -8.73 3.76
CA LYS A 189 -12.02 -8.90 2.79
C LYS A 189 -11.52 -9.04 1.36
N PHE A 190 -10.51 -8.25 1.01
CA PHE A 190 -9.94 -8.19 -0.33
C PHE A 190 -8.56 -8.84 -0.42
N GLY A 191 -8.00 -9.28 0.71
CA GLY A 191 -6.76 -10.04 0.77
C GLY A 191 -7.00 -11.52 0.44
N ARG A 192 -5.96 -12.17 -0.08
CA ARG A 192 -5.94 -13.60 -0.40
C ARG A 192 -5.09 -14.30 0.65
N ILE A 193 -5.73 -15.16 1.45
CA ILE A 193 -5.06 -16.03 2.42
C ILE A 193 -4.68 -17.32 1.70
N ILE A 194 -3.40 -17.67 1.71
CA ILE A 194 -2.86 -18.85 1.02
C ILE A 194 -2.91 -20.06 1.95
N ASP A 195 -2.52 -19.86 3.21
CA ASP A 195 -2.55 -20.89 4.25
C ASP A 195 -3.35 -20.38 5.45
N VAL A 196 -4.58 -20.88 5.59
CA VAL A 196 -5.51 -20.45 6.64
C VAL A 196 -5.02 -20.91 8.02
N ASP A 197 -4.47 -22.11 8.15
CA ASP A 197 -4.07 -22.69 9.43
C ASP A 197 -2.88 -21.92 10.01
N LYS A 198 -1.86 -21.69 9.18
CA LYS A 198 -0.69 -20.88 9.58
C LYS A 198 -1.08 -19.44 9.88
N PHE A 199 -1.95 -18.85 9.06
CA PHE A 199 -2.43 -17.48 9.27
C PHE A 199 -3.19 -17.34 10.60
N ARG A 200 -4.09 -18.28 10.92
CA ARG A 200 -4.84 -18.30 12.18
C ARG A 200 -3.92 -18.50 13.38
N CYS A 201 -2.91 -19.35 13.26
CA CYS A 201 -1.93 -19.60 14.32
C CYS A 201 -1.12 -18.33 14.68
N ILE A 202 -0.76 -17.52 13.69
CA ILE A 202 0.05 -16.30 13.90
C ILE A 202 -0.79 -15.14 14.41
N LEU A 203 -1.98 -14.95 13.83
CA LEU A 203 -2.78 -13.74 14.05
C LEU A 203 -3.94 -13.96 15.01
N GLY A 204 -4.07 -15.16 15.59
CA GLY A 204 -5.05 -15.47 16.64
C GLY A 204 -6.50 -15.30 16.19
N MET A 205 -6.83 -15.61 14.94
CA MET A 205 -8.24 -15.57 14.50
C MET A 205 -8.99 -16.86 14.88
N ALA A 206 -9.99 -16.72 15.74
CA ALA A 206 -11.01 -17.73 16.03
C ALA A 206 -12.03 -17.85 14.89
#